data_AF-A0A208ZSB4-F1
#
_entry.id   AF-A0A208ZSB4-F1
#
_cell.length_a   1.000
_cell.length_b   1.000
_cell.length_c   1.000
_cell.angle_alpha   90.00
_cell.angle_beta   90.00
_cell.angle_gamma   90.00
#
_symmetry.space_group_name_H-M   'P 1'
#
loop_
_entity.id
_entity.type
_entity.pdbx_description
1 polymer ?
#
loop_
_entity_poly.entity_id
_entity_poly.type
_entity_poly.pdbx_seq_one_letter_code
_entity_poly.pdbx_strand_id
1 'polypeptide(L)'
;MARTKSQPAELVEDAPLVGDLNVNLNAMTAHRLEIMQQFGDGLTYERDRIIHETRFYMAQSAEAMLEAGKRLIILKENEPHGDFIDILESELGLEPRVARRMMQASVKFLGNSDATPKRSTLSALGKGKLYELMTLDDEELDALADGGTIVGATLDDIERMSVRELRQSLREARETNSAQQRVLADKNEKIDALSTKLEKKSRIQPPKPDEEVKKLRAEVTALSTEAESAITVRLFSAFETLCAYCAENQIDTPKDFMAGLVCELEYAARSLRSTFDLPDTPTGNAAPAWLTEPEPEINRQEA
;
A
#
# COMPACT_ATOMS: atom_id res chain seq x y z
N MET A 1 83.27 21.18 9.71
CA MET A 1 82.58 19.88 9.63
C MET A 1 81.91 19.78 8.27
N ALA A 2 82.20 18.72 7.52
CA ALA A 2 81.80 18.55 6.12
C ALA A 2 80.29 18.32 5.98
N ARG A 3 79.64 18.99 5.01
CA ARG A 3 78.29 18.64 4.54
C ARG A 3 78.40 17.60 3.44
N THR A 4 77.90 16.40 3.68
CA THR A 4 77.67 15.39 2.65
C THR A 4 76.55 15.87 1.71
N LYS A 5 76.84 15.80 0.41
CA LYS A 5 75.96 16.24 -0.69
C LYS A 5 74.83 15.21 -0.85
N SER A 6 73.58 15.63 -0.69
CA SER A 6 72.40 14.81 -1.02
C SER A 6 72.33 14.57 -2.53
N GLN A 7 72.26 13.29 -2.94
CA GLN A 7 72.04 12.90 -4.34
C GLN A 7 70.64 13.33 -4.81
N PRO A 8 70.49 13.73 -6.09
CA PRO A 8 69.18 14.04 -6.65
C PRO A 8 68.40 12.73 -6.86
N ALA A 9 67.10 12.75 -6.54
CA ALA A 9 66.21 11.63 -6.82
C ALA A 9 66.13 11.40 -8.34
N GLU A 10 66.48 10.20 -8.80
CA GLU A 10 66.27 9.75 -10.17
C GLU A 10 64.76 9.67 -10.44
N LEU A 11 64.31 10.41 -11.45
CA LEU A 11 62.97 10.26 -12.01
C LEU A 11 62.93 8.88 -12.68
N VAL A 12 62.14 7.97 -12.11
CA VAL A 12 61.84 6.68 -12.75
C VAL A 12 61.12 6.99 -14.06
N GLU A 13 61.73 6.61 -15.19
CA GLU A 13 61.10 6.68 -16.51
C GLU A 13 59.80 5.89 -16.53
N ASP A 14 58.78 6.46 -17.20
CA ASP A 14 57.45 5.89 -17.34
C ASP A 14 57.52 4.40 -17.70
N ALA A 15 56.83 3.56 -16.93
CA ALA A 15 56.72 2.13 -17.20
C ALA A 15 56.21 1.92 -18.64
N PRO A 16 56.88 1.11 -19.48
CA PRO A 16 56.47 0.91 -20.86
C PRO A 16 55.08 0.27 -20.88
N LEU A 17 54.13 0.94 -21.53
CA LEU A 17 52.80 0.41 -21.81
C LEU A 17 52.95 -0.94 -22.52
N VAL A 18 52.43 -2.00 -21.89
CA VAL A 18 52.51 -3.39 -22.35
C VAL A 18 52.10 -3.46 -23.83
N GLY A 19 52.97 -3.96 -24.70
CA GLY A 19 52.81 -3.94 -26.17
C GLY A 19 51.47 -4.50 -26.66
N ASP A 20 50.89 -5.47 -25.95
CA ASP A 20 49.58 -6.05 -26.27
C ASP A 20 48.42 -5.05 -26.16
N LEU A 21 48.49 -4.08 -25.25
CA LEU A 21 47.47 -3.03 -25.13
C LEU A 21 47.49 -2.09 -26.35
N ASN A 22 48.68 -1.73 -26.82
CA ASN A 22 48.83 -0.88 -28.00
C ASN A 22 48.37 -1.58 -29.29
N VAL A 23 48.65 -2.88 -29.44
CA VAL A 23 48.17 -3.67 -30.59
C VAL A 23 46.64 -3.74 -30.60
N ASN A 24 46.01 -3.98 -29.45
CA ASN A 24 44.55 -4.04 -29.33
C ASN A 24 43.88 -2.68 -29.58
N LEU A 25 44.45 -1.59 -29.07
CA LEU A 25 43.96 -0.22 -29.32
C LEU A 25 44.03 0.14 -30.81
N ASN A 26 45.13 -0.23 -31.47
CA ASN A 26 45.30 -0.01 -32.91
C ASN A 26 44.29 -0.83 -33.73
N ALA A 27 44.07 -2.10 -33.36
CA ALA A 27 43.07 -2.96 -34.01
C ALA A 27 41.64 -2.41 -33.85
N MET A 28 41.27 -1.96 -32.65
CA MET A 28 39.96 -1.33 -32.40
C MET A 28 39.78 -0.04 -33.19
N THR A 29 40.83 0.76 -33.32
CA THR A 29 40.80 2.02 -34.07
C THR A 29 40.65 1.77 -35.57
N ALA A 30 41.41 0.81 -36.11
CA ALA A 30 41.29 0.40 -37.50
C ALA A 30 39.88 -0.14 -37.82
N HIS A 31 39.34 -0.99 -36.95
CA HIS A 31 37.99 -1.53 -37.11
C HIS A 31 36.90 -0.45 -37.05
N ARG A 32 37.02 0.52 -36.13
CA ARG A 32 36.09 1.67 -36.07
C ARG A 32 36.12 2.48 -37.37
N LEU A 33 37.31 2.70 -37.93
CA LEU A 33 37.49 3.49 -39.15
C LEU A 33 36.91 2.75 -40.36
N GLU A 34 37.08 1.43 -40.43
CA GLU A 34 36.44 0.58 -41.44
C GLU A 34 34.90 0.62 -41.36
N ILE A 35 34.33 0.51 -40.15
CA ILE A 35 32.87 0.64 -39.95
C ILE A 35 32.37 2.02 -40.40
N MET A 36 33.08 3.09 -40.03
CA MET A 36 32.71 4.45 -40.45
C MET A 36 32.84 4.65 -41.96
N GLN A 37 33.79 3.96 -42.62
CA GLN A 37 33.91 3.99 -44.07
C GLN A 37 32.75 3.26 -44.76
N GLN A 38 32.28 2.15 -44.18
CA GLN A 38 31.19 1.33 -44.74
C GLN A 38 29.80 1.93 -44.46
N PHE A 39 29.56 2.45 -43.26
CA PHE A 39 28.22 2.85 -42.77
C PHE A 39 28.12 4.31 -42.32
N GLY A 40 29.20 5.08 -42.36
CA GLY A 40 29.23 6.45 -41.85
C GLY A 40 28.82 7.51 -42.87
N ASP A 41 28.41 7.13 -44.08
CA ASP A 41 27.95 8.02 -45.16
C ASP A 41 28.91 9.18 -45.48
N GLY A 42 30.21 8.98 -45.27
CA GLY A 42 31.25 9.99 -45.46
C GLY A 42 31.30 11.08 -44.37
N LEU A 43 30.50 10.96 -43.31
CA LEU A 43 30.47 11.87 -42.17
C LEU A 43 31.35 11.37 -41.03
N THR A 44 31.84 12.28 -40.19
CA THR A 44 32.54 11.94 -38.96
C THR A 44 31.59 11.36 -37.91
N TYR A 45 32.13 10.57 -36.97
CA TYR A 45 31.34 10.02 -35.88
C TYR A 45 30.89 11.13 -34.92
N GLU A 46 29.57 11.28 -34.78
CA GLU A 46 28.95 12.13 -33.77
C GLU A 46 27.88 11.30 -33.07
N ARG A 47 28.07 11.07 -31.76
CA ARG A 47 27.24 10.15 -30.99
C ARG A 47 25.76 10.49 -31.06
N ASP A 48 25.43 11.76 -30.85
CA ASP A 48 24.04 12.20 -30.77
C ASP A 48 23.35 12.09 -32.14
N ARG A 49 24.05 12.43 -33.23
CA ARG A 49 23.56 12.24 -34.60
C ARG A 49 23.16 10.79 -34.86
N ILE A 50 24.09 9.85 -34.62
CA ILE A 50 23.84 8.41 -34.85
C ILE A 50 22.68 7.91 -33.98
N ILE A 51 22.55 8.38 -32.73
CA ILE A 51 21.43 8.02 -31.85
C ILE A 51 20.11 8.53 -32.44
N HIS A 52 20.05 9.79 -32.88
CA HIS A 52 18.83 10.37 -33.46
C HIS A 52 18.42 9.69 -34.77
N GLU A 53 19.37 9.43 -35.67
CA GLU A 53 19.13 8.68 -36.92
C GLU A 53 18.60 7.27 -36.62
N THR A 54 19.22 6.58 -35.65
CA THR A 54 18.76 5.25 -35.23
C THR A 54 17.34 5.30 -34.68
N ARG A 55 17.00 6.28 -33.83
CA ARG A 55 15.63 6.46 -33.31
C ARG A 55 14.63 6.76 -34.41
N PHE A 56 15.01 7.60 -35.37
CA PHE A 56 14.18 7.91 -36.54
C PHE A 56 13.79 6.63 -37.31
N TYR A 57 14.76 5.78 -37.64
CA TYR A 57 14.47 4.52 -38.33
C TYR A 57 13.68 3.53 -37.45
N MET A 58 13.88 3.54 -36.12
CA MET A 58 13.07 2.75 -35.21
C MET A 58 11.59 3.20 -35.20
N ALA A 59 11.33 4.51 -35.20
CA ALA A 59 9.99 5.08 -35.30
C ALA A 59 9.35 4.75 -36.64
N GLN A 60 10.07 4.96 -37.75
CA GLN A 60 9.62 4.59 -39.10
C GLN A 60 9.29 3.10 -39.20
N SER A 61 10.09 2.23 -38.58
CA SER A 61 9.83 0.78 -38.56
C SER A 61 8.55 0.43 -37.79
N ALA A 62 8.22 1.21 -36.75
CA ALA A 62 7.00 1.02 -35.98
C ALA A 62 5.77 1.47 -36.76
N GLU A 63 5.84 2.62 -37.42
CA GLU A 63 4.77 3.12 -38.31
C GLU A 63 4.52 2.13 -39.46
N ALA A 64 5.57 1.67 -40.13
CA ALA A 64 5.46 0.67 -41.19
C ALA A 64 4.85 -0.64 -40.69
N MET A 65 5.19 -1.07 -39.47
CA MET A 65 4.61 -2.26 -38.83
C MET A 65 3.10 -2.08 -38.57
N LEU A 66 2.66 -0.91 -38.10
CA LEU A 66 1.24 -0.62 -37.86
C LEU A 66 0.46 -0.51 -39.18
N GLU A 67 1.03 0.12 -40.20
CA GLU A 67 0.41 0.18 -41.52
C GLU A 67 0.32 -1.22 -42.17
N ALA A 68 1.35 -2.05 -42.05
CA ALA A 68 1.30 -3.45 -42.49
C ALA A 68 0.22 -4.24 -41.73
N GLY A 69 0.08 -4.05 -40.42
CA GLY A 69 -0.98 -4.69 -39.65
C GLY A 69 -2.39 -4.28 -40.09
N LYS A 70 -2.61 -3.05 -40.56
CA LYS A 70 -3.88 -2.66 -41.22
C LYS A 70 -4.14 -3.47 -42.50
N ARG A 71 -3.13 -3.72 -43.34
CA ARG A 71 -3.30 -4.54 -44.56
C ARG A 71 -3.58 -5.99 -44.20
N LEU A 72 -2.96 -6.51 -43.15
CA LEU A 72 -3.23 -7.85 -42.64
C LEU A 72 -4.66 -8.00 -42.13
N ILE A 73 -5.23 -6.97 -41.47
CA ILE A 73 -6.65 -6.96 -41.08
C ILE A 73 -7.53 -7.03 -42.33
N ILE A 74 -7.24 -6.20 -43.35
CA ILE A 74 -7.99 -6.21 -44.61
C ILE A 74 -7.94 -7.60 -45.26
N LEU A 75 -6.76 -8.21 -45.37
CA LEU A 75 -6.62 -9.57 -45.92
C LEU A 75 -7.42 -10.59 -45.11
N LYS A 76 -7.32 -10.55 -43.79
CA LYS A 76 -8.01 -11.48 -42.90
C LYS A 76 -9.54 -11.39 -43.02
N GLU A 77 -10.10 -10.21 -43.29
CA GLU A 77 -11.54 -10.03 -43.46
C GLU A 77 -12.04 -10.41 -44.86
N ASN A 78 -11.16 -10.44 -45.87
CA ASN A 78 -11.55 -10.75 -47.25
C ASN A 78 -11.22 -12.19 -47.68
N GLU A 79 -10.31 -12.88 -46.99
CA GLU A 79 -9.86 -14.22 -47.32
C GLU A 79 -10.37 -15.28 -46.33
N PRO A 80 -10.72 -16.50 -46.78
CA PRO A 80 -10.97 -17.64 -45.90
C PRO A 80 -9.77 -17.90 -44.98
N HIS A 81 -10.03 -18.48 -43.80
CA HIS A 81 -8.97 -18.67 -42.78
C HIS A 81 -7.75 -19.48 -43.30
N GLY A 82 -7.98 -20.50 -44.12
CA GLY A 82 -6.92 -21.31 -44.73
C GLY A 82 -6.08 -20.50 -45.70
N ASP A 83 -6.73 -19.87 -46.68
CA ASP A 83 -6.07 -19.05 -47.70
C ASP A 83 -5.30 -17.88 -47.07
N PHE A 84 -5.83 -17.27 -46.01
CA PHE A 84 -5.12 -16.24 -45.24
C PHE A 84 -3.82 -16.75 -44.61
N ILE A 85 -3.83 -17.96 -44.04
CA ILE A 85 -2.62 -18.58 -43.49
C ILE A 85 -1.62 -18.86 -44.61
N ASP A 86 -2.08 -19.38 -45.75
CA ASP A 86 -1.23 -19.68 -46.89
C ASP A 86 -0.57 -18.42 -47.46
N ILE A 87 -1.32 -17.31 -47.57
CA ILE A 87 -0.78 -15.99 -47.98
C ILE A 87 0.28 -15.50 -46.99
N LEU A 88 0.02 -15.61 -45.68
CA LEU A 88 0.98 -15.20 -44.65
C LEU A 88 2.30 -15.95 -44.79
N GLU A 89 2.25 -17.27 -44.91
CA GLU A 89 3.44 -18.13 -44.90
C GLU A 89 4.16 -18.13 -46.26
N SER A 90 3.42 -18.20 -47.36
CA SER A 90 3.99 -18.43 -48.70
C SER A 90 4.32 -17.14 -49.46
N GLU A 91 3.48 -16.11 -49.35
CA GLU A 91 3.66 -14.86 -50.11
C GLU A 91 4.36 -13.77 -49.29
N LEU A 92 4.02 -13.67 -48.00
CA LEU A 92 4.53 -12.61 -47.12
C LEU A 92 5.69 -13.06 -46.23
N GLY A 93 5.92 -14.37 -46.08
CA GLY A 93 6.97 -14.91 -45.20
C GLY A 93 6.79 -14.53 -43.72
N LEU A 94 5.53 -14.36 -43.28
CA LEU A 94 5.17 -13.92 -41.94
C LEU A 94 4.57 -15.05 -41.11
N GLU A 95 5.13 -15.29 -39.91
CA GLU A 95 4.54 -16.22 -38.96
C GLU A 95 3.13 -15.73 -38.53
N PRO A 96 2.12 -16.60 -38.48
CA PRO A 96 0.75 -16.23 -38.05
C PRO A 96 0.68 -15.50 -36.72
N ARG A 97 1.57 -15.84 -35.78
CA ARG A 97 1.65 -15.18 -34.47
C ARG A 97 2.14 -13.73 -34.58
N VAL A 98 3.12 -13.47 -35.44
CA VAL A 98 3.65 -12.13 -35.70
C VAL A 98 2.58 -11.29 -36.38
N ALA A 99 1.95 -11.82 -37.42
CA ALA A 99 0.83 -11.18 -38.12
C ALA A 99 -0.28 -10.78 -37.14
N ARG A 100 -0.68 -11.69 -36.23
CA ARG A 100 -1.67 -11.40 -35.19
C ARG A 100 -1.26 -10.25 -34.28
N ARG A 101 -0.01 -10.22 -33.81
CA ARG A 101 0.48 -9.12 -32.96
C ARG A 101 0.50 -7.79 -33.71
N MET A 102 0.88 -7.78 -34.98
CA MET A 102 0.86 -6.57 -35.82
C MET A 102 -0.56 -6.04 -36.01
N MET A 103 -1.52 -6.92 -36.33
CA MET A 103 -2.95 -6.55 -36.43
C MET A 103 -3.47 -5.95 -35.12
N GLN A 104 -3.19 -6.61 -33.99
CA GLN A 104 -3.62 -6.12 -32.67
C GLN A 104 -2.98 -4.77 -32.32
N ALA A 105 -1.69 -4.58 -32.59
CA ALA A 105 -1.01 -3.30 -32.38
C ALA A 105 -1.66 -2.20 -33.25
N SER A 106 -1.99 -2.52 -34.50
CA SER A 106 -2.61 -1.58 -35.43
C SER A 106 -3.96 -1.11 -34.92
N VAL A 107 -4.84 -2.03 -34.49
CA VAL A 107 -6.13 -1.66 -33.89
C VAL A 107 -5.93 -0.80 -32.64
N LYS A 108 -4.98 -1.18 -31.78
CA LYS A 108 -4.79 -0.55 -30.46
C LYS A 108 -4.18 0.86 -30.51
N PHE A 109 -3.25 1.10 -31.42
CA PHE A 109 -2.57 2.39 -31.55
C PHE A 109 -3.15 3.27 -32.67
N LEU A 110 -3.77 2.67 -33.68
CA LEU A 110 -4.38 3.42 -34.79
C LEU A 110 -5.91 3.53 -34.71
N GLY A 111 -6.58 2.80 -33.83
CA GLY A 111 -8.04 2.86 -33.68
C GLY A 111 -8.81 2.41 -34.94
N ASN A 112 -10.14 2.59 -34.90
CA ASN A 112 -11.08 2.13 -35.92
C ASN A 112 -11.82 3.27 -36.67
N SER A 113 -11.41 4.55 -36.58
CA SER A 113 -12.23 5.67 -37.09
C SER A 113 -11.45 6.93 -37.53
N ASP A 114 -12.11 7.76 -38.35
CA ASP A 114 -11.66 8.92 -39.16
C ASP A 114 -10.87 10.05 -38.46
N ALA A 115 -10.69 10.00 -37.14
CA ALA A 115 -9.84 10.96 -36.42
C ALA A 115 -8.45 10.36 -36.24
N THR A 116 -7.39 11.17 -36.36
CA THR A 116 -6.04 10.70 -36.03
C THR A 116 -6.06 10.15 -34.59
N PRO A 117 -5.81 8.85 -34.42
CA PRO A 117 -5.86 8.19 -33.13
C PRO A 117 -4.79 8.85 -32.27
N LYS A 118 -5.17 9.41 -31.11
CA LYS A 118 -4.26 10.15 -30.22
C LYS A 118 -2.95 9.42 -29.94
N ARG A 119 -3.03 8.08 -29.92
CA ARG A 119 -1.93 7.14 -29.66
C ARG A 119 -0.97 6.94 -30.83
N SER A 120 -1.20 7.51 -32.02
CA SER A 120 -0.26 7.42 -33.14
C SER A 120 1.10 8.02 -32.80
N THR A 121 1.12 9.02 -31.91
CA THR A 121 2.34 9.64 -31.36
C THR A 121 3.24 8.63 -30.65
N LEU A 122 2.68 7.56 -30.09
CA LEU A 122 3.44 6.50 -29.42
C LEU A 122 4.29 5.69 -30.41
N SER A 123 4.05 5.78 -31.72
CA SER A 123 4.87 5.12 -32.75
C SER A 123 6.33 5.57 -32.73
N ALA A 124 6.59 6.80 -32.27
CA ALA A 124 7.93 7.35 -32.07
C ALA A 124 8.79 6.51 -31.10
N LEU A 125 8.16 5.76 -30.18
CA LEU A 125 8.84 4.90 -29.22
C LEU A 125 9.47 3.64 -29.84
N GLY A 126 9.08 3.30 -31.07
CA GLY A 126 9.55 2.11 -31.78
C GLY A 126 8.79 0.82 -31.44
N LYS A 127 8.88 -0.18 -32.33
CA LYS A 127 8.09 -1.43 -32.28
C LYS A 127 8.17 -2.19 -30.95
N GLY A 128 9.36 -2.23 -30.35
CA GLY A 128 9.59 -2.97 -29.11
C GLY A 128 8.78 -2.42 -27.96
N LYS A 129 8.75 -1.09 -27.80
CA LYS A 129 8.00 -0.42 -26.73
C LYS A 129 6.50 -0.50 -26.99
N LEU A 130 6.05 -0.34 -28.23
CA LEU A 130 4.64 -0.53 -28.61
C LEU A 130 4.11 -1.90 -28.15
N TYR A 131 4.88 -2.99 -28.37
CA TYR A 131 4.45 -4.31 -27.93
C TYR A 131 4.33 -4.48 -26.41
N GLU A 132 5.13 -3.75 -25.62
CA GLU A 132 4.98 -3.74 -24.16
C GLU A 132 3.76 -2.90 -23.75
N LEU A 133 3.55 -1.76 -24.41
CA LEU A 133 2.43 -0.85 -24.13
C LEU A 133 1.07 -1.44 -24.53
N MET A 134 1.01 -2.37 -25.48
CA MET A 134 -0.22 -3.10 -25.83
C MET A 134 -0.90 -3.80 -24.64
N THR A 135 -0.15 -3.98 -23.57
CA THR A 135 -0.56 -4.72 -22.39
C THR A 135 -1.37 -3.84 -21.42
N LEU A 136 -1.29 -2.53 -21.58
CA LEU A 136 -2.01 -1.50 -20.81
C LEU A 136 -3.44 -1.29 -21.32
N ASP A 137 -4.27 -0.64 -20.53
CA ASP A 137 -5.64 -0.34 -20.91
C ASP A 137 -5.70 0.91 -21.80
N ASP A 138 -6.82 1.06 -22.50
CA ASP A 138 -7.03 2.14 -23.47
C ASP A 138 -6.93 3.53 -22.83
N GLU A 139 -7.52 3.69 -21.63
CA GLU A 139 -7.46 4.94 -20.86
C GLU A 139 -6.03 5.32 -20.45
N GLU A 140 -5.22 4.33 -20.03
CA GLU A 140 -3.82 4.56 -19.65
C GLU A 140 -2.99 5.00 -20.86
N LEU A 141 -3.22 4.39 -22.02
CA LEU A 141 -2.53 4.74 -23.27
C LEU A 141 -2.92 6.12 -23.78
N ASP A 142 -4.19 6.49 -23.67
CA ASP A 142 -4.67 7.84 -24.03
C ASP A 142 -4.08 8.89 -23.08
N ALA A 143 -4.03 8.59 -21.78
CA ALA A 143 -3.41 9.47 -20.81
C ALA A 143 -1.93 9.73 -21.15
N LEU A 144 -1.16 8.70 -21.50
CA LEU A 144 0.23 8.87 -21.91
C LEU A 144 0.39 9.65 -23.22
N ALA A 145 -0.48 9.40 -24.20
CA ALA A 145 -0.48 10.11 -25.47
C ALA A 145 -0.80 11.62 -25.28
N ASP A 146 -1.65 11.95 -24.30
CA ASP A 146 -1.99 13.32 -23.91
C ASP A 146 -0.93 13.98 -22.98
N GLY A 147 0.22 13.31 -22.77
CA GLY A 147 1.33 13.84 -21.95
C GLY A 147 1.25 13.51 -20.46
N GLY A 148 0.35 12.60 -20.08
CA GLY A 148 0.27 12.02 -18.75
C GLY A 148 1.41 11.05 -18.44
N THR A 149 1.24 10.29 -17.35
CA THR A 149 2.25 9.32 -16.91
C THR A 149 1.65 7.93 -16.77
N ILE A 150 2.48 6.92 -17.01
CA ILE A 150 2.15 5.50 -16.77
C ILE A 150 3.20 4.93 -15.83
N VAL A 151 2.76 4.36 -14.71
CA VAL A 151 3.67 3.85 -13.66
C VAL A 151 4.68 4.95 -13.21
N GLY A 152 4.22 6.21 -13.19
CA GLY A 152 5.05 7.36 -12.82
C GLY A 152 6.09 7.78 -13.85
N ALA A 153 6.10 7.18 -15.06
CA ALA A 153 6.97 7.57 -16.17
C ALA A 153 6.21 8.37 -17.23
N THR A 154 6.80 9.48 -17.69
CA THR A 154 6.29 10.27 -18.82
C THR A 154 6.65 9.62 -20.16
N LEU A 155 6.10 10.14 -21.26
CA LEU A 155 6.48 9.71 -22.60
C LEU A 155 7.99 9.83 -22.86
N ASP A 156 8.60 10.93 -22.41
CA ASP A 156 10.04 11.19 -22.54
C ASP A 156 10.88 10.20 -21.72
N ASP A 157 10.42 9.86 -20.50
CA ASP A 157 11.10 8.85 -19.68
C ASP A 157 11.04 7.47 -20.34
N ILE A 158 9.87 7.13 -20.92
CA ILE A 158 9.68 5.89 -21.68
C ILE A 158 10.56 5.90 -22.92
N GLU A 159 10.75 7.03 -23.61
CA GLU A 159 11.67 7.14 -24.74
C GLU A 159 13.13 6.89 -24.33
N ARG A 160 13.54 7.42 -23.17
CA ARG A 160 14.92 7.30 -22.64
C ARG A 160 15.26 5.90 -22.12
N MET A 161 14.29 5.20 -21.53
CA MET A 161 14.54 3.85 -21.01
C MET A 161 14.57 2.79 -22.13
N SER A 162 15.21 1.67 -21.83
CA SER A 162 15.24 0.49 -22.69
C SER A 162 13.90 -0.26 -22.67
N VAL A 163 13.65 -1.08 -23.70
CA VAL A 163 12.47 -1.97 -23.75
C VAL A 163 12.43 -2.92 -22.54
N ARG A 164 13.60 -3.34 -22.04
CA ARG A 164 13.71 -4.25 -20.89
C ARG A 164 13.27 -3.57 -19.59
N GLU A 165 13.68 -2.31 -19.39
CA GLU A 165 13.29 -1.51 -18.24
C GLU A 165 11.79 -1.23 -18.25
N LEU A 166 11.23 -0.85 -19.42
CA LEU A 166 9.78 -0.67 -19.57
C LEU A 166 9.01 -1.95 -19.25
N ARG A 167 9.45 -3.10 -19.78
CA ARG A 167 8.80 -4.38 -19.47
C ARG A 167 8.87 -4.69 -17.97
N GLN A 168 9.96 -4.35 -17.32
CA GLN A 168 10.13 -4.60 -15.89
C GLN A 168 9.20 -3.70 -15.06
N SER A 169 9.15 -2.40 -15.35
CA SER A 169 8.28 -1.46 -14.63
C SER A 169 6.80 -1.84 -14.77
N LEU A 170 6.37 -2.23 -15.98
CA LEU A 170 5.00 -2.69 -16.22
C LEU A 170 4.65 -3.98 -15.46
N ARG A 171 5.61 -4.89 -15.30
CA ARG A 171 5.39 -6.12 -14.51
C ARG A 171 5.30 -5.83 -13.02
N GLU A 172 6.20 -5.03 -12.49
CA GLU A 172 6.19 -4.63 -11.08
C GLU A 172 4.90 -3.88 -10.72
N ALA A 173 4.44 -2.98 -11.59
CA ALA A 173 3.16 -2.31 -11.43
C ALA A 173 1.97 -3.27 -11.38
N ARG A 174 1.95 -4.30 -12.23
CA ARG A 174 0.90 -5.33 -12.21
C ARG A 174 0.96 -6.19 -10.97
N GLU A 175 2.14 -6.63 -10.58
CA GLU A 175 2.31 -7.50 -9.41
C GLU A 175 1.89 -6.77 -8.14
N THR A 176 2.31 -5.50 -7.99
CA THR A 176 1.91 -4.64 -6.87
C THR A 176 0.41 -4.39 -6.86
N ASN A 177 -0.20 -4.07 -8.01
CA ASN A 177 -1.65 -3.90 -8.10
C ASN A 177 -2.41 -5.19 -7.74
N SER A 178 -1.99 -6.35 -8.25
CA SER A 178 -2.64 -7.63 -7.90
C SER A 178 -2.48 -7.98 -6.42
N ALA A 179 -1.31 -7.67 -5.82
CA ALA A 179 -1.07 -7.89 -4.40
C ALA A 179 -1.97 -6.98 -3.55
N GLN A 180 -2.12 -5.71 -3.94
CA GLN A 180 -3.03 -4.78 -3.28
C GLN A 180 -4.48 -5.24 -3.40
N GLN A 181 -4.92 -5.69 -4.58
CA GLN A 181 -6.27 -6.24 -4.78
C GLN A 181 -6.54 -7.46 -3.89
N ARG A 182 -5.58 -8.38 -3.76
CA ARG A 182 -5.72 -9.54 -2.84
C ARG A 182 -5.87 -9.11 -1.39
N VAL A 183 -5.04 -8.17 -0.93
CA VAL A 183 -5.14 -7.66 0.44
C VAL A 183 -6.47 -6.95 0.68
N LEU A 184 -7.00 -6.22 -0.31
CA LEU A 184 -8.32 -5.60 -0.24
C LEU A 184 -9.44 -6.64 -0.20
N ALA A 185 -9.36 -7.69 -1.02
CA ALA A 185 -10.31 -8.80 -0.99
C ALA A 185 -10.30 -9.51 0.37
N ASP A 186 -9.12 -9.89 0.88
CA ASP A 186 -8.97 -10.52 2.20
C ASP A 186 -9.51 -9.63 3.33
N LYS A 187 -9.33 -8.31 3.23
CA LYS A 187 -9.87 -7.35 4.19
C LYS A 187 -11.39 -7.27 4.11
N ASN A 188 -11.95 -7.21 2.90
CA ASN A 188 -13.40 -7.19 2.70
C ASN A 188 -14.04 -8.48 3.20
N GLU A 189 -13.47 -9.65 2.90
CA GLU A 189 -13.96 -10.94 3.43
C GLU A 189 -13.92 -10.98 4.96
N LYS A 190 -12.87 -10.44 5.58
CA LYS A 190 -12.80 -10.33 7.05
C LYS A 190 -13.84 -9.37 7.60
N ILE A 191 -14.06 -8.23 6.94
CA ILE A 191 -15.10 -7.26 7.32
C ILE A 191 -16.47 -7.94 7.24
N ASP A 192 -16.75 -8.67 6.17
CA ASP A 192 -18.02 -9.39 5.98
C ASP A 192 -18.18 -10.54 6.99
N ALA A 193 -17.11 -11.26 7.30
CA ALA A 193 -17.12 -12.29 8.33
C ALA A 193 -17.35 -11.70 9.73
N LEU A 194 -16.80 -10.52 10.02
CA LEU A 194 -17.01 -9.82 11.29
C LEU A 194 -18.40 -9.20 11.38
N SER A 195 -18.90 -8.59 10.30
CA SER A 195 -20.24 -8.03 10.23
C SER A 195 -21.29 -9.13 10.39
N THR A 196 -21.14 -10.27 9.71
CA THR A 196 -22.03 -11.43 9.88
C THR A 196 -21.93 -12.04 11.28
N LYS A 197 -20.75 -12.07 11.91
CA LYS A 197 -20.62 -12.47 13.32
C LYS A 197 -21.31 -11.49 14.27
N LEU A 198 -21.22 -10.19 14.00
CA LEU A 198 -21.90 -9.14 14.76
C LEU A 198 -23.42 -9.25 14.60
N GLU A 199 -23.92 -9.45 13.39
CA GLU A 199 -25.33 -9.70 13.11
C GLU A 199 -25.83 -11.02 13.69
N LYS A 200 -25.05 -12.10 13.65
CA LYS A 200 -25.42 -13.37 14.31
C LYS A 200 -25.44 -13.23 15.84
N LYS A 201 -24.50 -12.46 16.40
CA LYS A 201 -24.54 -12.06 17.82
C LYS A 201 -25.75 -11.17 18.14
N SER A 202 -26.22 -10.35 17.21
CA SER A 202 -27.42 -9.52 17.42
C SER A 202 -28.75 -10.26 17.18
N ARG A 203 -28.75 -11.34 16.38
CA ARG A 203 -29.94 -12.14 16.04
C ARG A 203 -30.17 -13.35 16.94
N ILE A 204 -29.16 -13.86 17.65
CA ILE A 204 -29.33 -14.90 18.68
C ILE A 204 -29.63 -14.21 20.01
N GLN A 205 -30.89 -13.78 20.16
CA GLN A 205 -31.44 -12.99 21.27
C GLN A 205 -30.79 -11.59 21.41
N PRO A 206 -31.58 -10.50 21.55
CA PRO A 206 -31.01 -9.28 22.10
C PRO A 206 -30.33 -9.66 23.41
N PRO A 207 -29.10 -9.19 23.73
CA PRO A 207 -28.56 -9.40 25.05
C PRO A 207 -29.64 -8.92 26.00
N LYS A 208 -30.15 -9.82 26.86
CA LYS A 208 -31.11 -9.40 27.87
C LYS A 208 -30.47 -8.19 28.56
N PRO A 209 -31.18 -7.08 28.77
CA PRO A 209 -30.64 -5.87 29.42
C PRO A 209 -29.86 -6.17 30.71
N ASP A 210 -30.05 -7.36 31.26
CA ASP A 210 -29.31 -8.00 32.34
C ASP A 210 -27.78 -8.18 32.15
N GLU A 211 -27.21 -8.39 30.94
CA GLU A 211 -25.74 -8.60 30.81
C GLU A 211 -24.92 -7.31 30.82
N GLU A 212 -25.40 -6.25 30.15
CA GLU A 212 -24.76 -4.92 30.21
C GLU A 212 -24.96 -4.30 31.59
N VAL A 213 -26.13 -4.49 32.21
CA VAL A 213 -26.37 -4.11 33.60
C VAL A 213 -25.48 -4.91 34.55
N LYS A 214 -25.19 -6.20 34.29
CA LYS A 214 -24.23 -6.98 35.10
C LYS A 214 -22.81 -6.42 35.00
N LYS A 215 -22.34 -6.05 33.82
CA LYS A 215 -21.01 -5.43 33.65
C LYS A 215 -20.93 -4.07 34.34
N LEU A 216 -21.92 -3.21 34.13
CA LEU A 216 -22.01 -1.91 34.79
C LEU A 216 -22.10 -2.07 36.31
N ARG A 217 -22.85 -3.05 36.83
CA ARG A 217 -22.88 -3.37 38.26
C ARG A 217 -21.53 -3.84 38.78
N ALA A 218 -20.80 -4.65 38.02
CA ALA A 218 -19.47 -5.10 38.41
C ALA A 218 -18.48 -3.92 38.48
N GLU A 219 -18.52 -3.01 37.49
CA GLU A 219 -17.70 -1.80 37.48
C GLU A 219 -18.04 -0.85 38.64
N VAL A 220 -19.34 -0.61 38.90
CA VAL A 220 -19.80 0.21 40.03
C VAL A 220 -19.42 -0.43 41.37
N THR A 221 -19.51 -1.76 41.49
CA THR A 221 -19.09 -2.47 42.70
C THR A 221 -17.59 -2.32 42.93
N ALA A 222 -16.77 -2.44 41.88
CA ALA A 222 -15.33 -2.23 41.96
C ALA A 222 -14.98 -0.82 42.45
N LEU A 223 -15.61 0.22 41.88
CA LEU A 223 -15.44 1.61 42.33
C LEU A 223 -15.84 1.81 43.79
N SER A 224 -16.95 1.19 44.23
CA SER A 224 -17.37 1.25 45.63
C SER A 224 -16.35 0.60 46.56
N THR A 225 -15.83 -0.58 46.21
CA THR A 225 -14.81 -1.28 47.02
C THR A 225 -13.49 -0.51 47.08
N GLU A 226 -13.12 0.18 45.98
CA GLU A 226 -11.93 1.02 45.97
C GLU A 226 -12.09 2.23 46.89
N ALA A 227 -13.24 2.93 46.82
CA ALA A 227 -13.54 4.05 47.70
C ALA A 227 -13.57 3.63 49.18
N GLU A 228 -14.18 2.49 49.50
CA GLU A 228 -14.17 1.92 50.86
C GLU A 228 -12.74 1.61 51.33
N SER A 229 -11.91 1.00 50.48
CA SER A 229 -10.51 0.69 50.82
C SER A 229 -9.67 1.95 51.04
N ALA A 230 -9.93 3.02 50.29
CA ALA A 230 -9.25 4.30 50.45
C ALA A 230 -9.53 4.91 51.84
N ILE A 231 -10.75 4.77 52.34
CA ILE A 231 -11.13 5.28 53.67
C ILE A 231 -10.63 4.33 54.77
N THR A 232 -10.97 3.05 54.67
CA THR A 232 -10.75 2.08 55.76
C THR A 232 -9.29 1.66 55.92
N VAL A 233 -8.51 1.65 54.84
CA VAL A 233 -7.10 1.23 54.88
C VAL A 233 -6.18 2.43 54.77
N ARG A 234 -6.29 3.22 53.69
CA ARG A 234 -5.30 4.28 53.41
C ARG A 234 -5.45 5.46 54.36
N LEU A 235 -6.66 6.01 54.51
CA LEU A 235 -6.90 7.14 55.40
C LEU A 235 -6.72 6.75 56.87
N PHE A 236 -7.16 5.55 57.26
CA PHE A 236 -6.93 5.02 58.61
C PHE A 236 -5.43 4.95 58.94
N SER A 237 -4.62 4.36 58.06
CA SER A 237 -3.16 4.27 58.27
C SER A 237 -2.48 5.64 58.28
N ALA A 238 -2.95 6.58 57.44
CA ALA A 238 -2.48 7.97 57.46
C ALA A 238 -2.80 8.68 58.79
N PHE A 239 -3.96 8.41 59.38
CA PHE A 239 -4.34 8.94 60.68
C PHE A 239 -3.56 8.28 61.82
N GLU A 240 -3.29 6.97 61.74
CA GLU A 240 -2.47 6.26 62.70
C GLU A 240 -1.03 6.78 62.71
N THR A 241 -0.43 6.95 61.53
CA THR A 241 0.93 7.52 61.38
C THR A 241 0.99 8.97 61.87
N LEU A 242 -0.02 9.80 61.58
CA LEU A 242 -0.12 11.15 62.12
C LEU A 242 -0.21 11.16 63.65
N CYS A 243 -1.05 10.30 64.23
CA CYS A 243 -1.16 10.15 65.67
C CYS A 243 0.16 9.71 66.32
N ALA A 244 0.84 8.73 65.71
CA ALA A 244 2.13 8.24 66.19
C ALA A 244 3.20 9.34 66.15
N TYR A 245 3.28 10.10 65.05
CA TYR A 245 4.20 11.23 64.92
C TYR A 245 3.91 12.33 65.96
N CYS A 246 2.64 12.68 66.18
CA CYS A 246 2.25 13.64 67.21
C CYS A 246 2.65 13.15 68.62
N ALA A 247 2.43 11.86 68.91
CA ALA A 247 2.78 11.27 70.21
C ALA A 247 4.30 11.25 70.46
N GLU A 248 5.10 10.88 69.45
CA GLU A 248 6.57 10.88 69.55
C GLU A 248 7.15 12.27 69.77
N ASN A 249 6.57 13.29 69.11
CA ASN A 249 7.04 14.68 69.19
C ASN A 249 6.36 15.51 70.28
N GLN A 250 5.52 14.91 71.13
CA GLN A 250 4.77 15.60 72.20
C GLN A 250 3.91 16.78 71.70
N ILE A 251 3.34 16.62 70.49
CA ILE A 251 2.41 17.57 69.89
C ILE A 251 0.98 17.06 70.12
N ASP A 252 0.05 17.95 70.46
CA ASP A 252 -1.36 17.59 70.55
C ASP A 252 -1.88 17.08 69.20
N THR A 253 -2.54 15.92 69.20
CA THR A 253 -3.14 15.36 67.99
C THR A 253 -4.19 16.32 67.44
N PRO A 254 -4.12 16.73 66.16
CA PRO A 254 -5.04 17.70 65.57
C PRO A 254 -6.40 17.05 65.26
N LYS A 255 -7.18 16.76 66.30
CA LYS A 255 -8.46 16.05 66.20
C LYS A 255 -9.49 16.81 65.37
N ASP A 256 -9.55 18.14 65.47
CA ASP A 256 -10.48 18.96 64.70
C ASP A 256 -10.20 18.90 63.20
N PHE A 257 -8.92 18.83 62.82
CA PHE A 257 -8.51 18.65 61.42
C PHE A 257 -8.93 17.27 60.89
N MET A 258 -8.65 16.21 61.66
CA MET A 258 -9.06 14.84 61.30
C MET A 258 -10.58 14.72 61.19
N ALA A 259 -11.32 15.32 62.14
CA ALA A 259 -12.77 15.37 62.13
C ALA A 259 -13.31 16.14 60.91
N GLY A 260 -12.68 17.25 60.52
CA GLY A 260 -13.03 18.00 59.32
C GLY A 260 -12.95 17.16 58.04
N LEU A 261 -11.87 16.39 57.86
CA LEU A 261 -11.71 15.50 56.71
C LEU A 261 -12.75 14.38 56.68
N VAL A 262 -13.12 13.82 57.84
CA VAL A 262 -14.19 12.82 57.93
C VAL A 262 -15.55 13.44 57.59
N CYS A 263 -15.83 14.64 58.10
CA CYS A 263 -17.07 15.37 57.79
C CYS A 263 -17.23 15.65 56.28
N GLU A 264 -16.15 15.97 55.57
CA GLU A 264 -16.17 16.15 54.12
C GLU A 264 -16.55 14.85 53.38
N LEU A 265 -15.99 13.71 53.80
CA LEU A 265 -16.32 12.40 53.23
C LEU A 265 -17.78 12.01 53.52
N GLU A 266 -18.27 12.26 54.74
CA GLU A 266 -19.67 12.05 55.08
C GLU A 266 -20.61 12.92 54.23
N TYR A 267 -20.25 14.19 54.00
CA TYR A 267 -21.01 15.08 53.14
C TYR A 267 -21.07 14.57 51.69
N ALA A 268 -19.95 14.08 51.15
CA ALA A 268 -19.91 13.49 49.81
C ALA A 268 -20.83 12.25 49.71
N ALA A 269 -20.84 11.39 50.72
CA ALA A 269 -21.73 10.24 50.78
C ALA A 269 -23.23 10.65 50.87
N ARG A 270 -23.56 11.66 51.70
CA ARG A 270 -24.92 12.22 51.79
C ARG A 270 -25.37 12.87 50.47
N SER A 271 -24.46 13.56 49.77
CA SER A 271 -24.72 14.16 48.46
C SER A 271 -25.06 13.10 47.40
N LEU A 272 -24.33 11.98 47.37
CA LEU A 272 -24.65 10.84 46.50
C LEU A 272 -26.04 10.27 46.82
N ARG A 273 -26.37 10.09 48.10
CA ARG A 273 -27.71 9.64 48.51
C ARG A 273 -28.81 10.58 48.02
N SER A 274 -28.65 11.88 48.23
CA SER A 274 -29.62 12.88 47.80
C SER A 274 -29.77 12.94 46.28
N THR A 275 -28.70 12.75 45.53
CA THR A 275 -28.71 12.81 44.05
C THR A 275 -29.47 11.63 43.45
N PHE A 276 -29.38 10.46 44.08
CA PHE A 276 -29.99 9.22 43.61
C PHE A 276 -31.25 8.82 44.40
N ASP A 277 -31.76 9.69 45.28
CA ASP A 277 -32.94 9.45 46.13
C ASP A 277 -32.86 8.12 46.93
N LEU A 278 -31.70 7.89 47.57
CA LEU A 278 -31.41 6.63 48.27
C LEU A 278 -31.72 6.74 49.78
N PRO A 279 -32.35 5.71 50.40
CA PRO A 279 -32.61 5.68 51.83
C PRO A 279 -31.31 5.48 52.64
N ASP A 280 -31.33 5.91 53.90
CA ASP A 280 -30.17 5.80 54.79
C ASP A 280 -29.83 4.35 55.18
N THR A 281 -30.83 3.47 55.12
CA THR A 281 -30.72 2.03 55.33
C THR A 281 -31.28 1.30 54.11
N PRO A 282 -30.68 0.17 53.69
CA PRO A 282 -31.27 -0.67 52.65
C PRO A 282 -32.68 -1.09 53.07
N THR A 283 -33.71 -0.72 52.30
CA THR A 283 -35.13 -1.04 52.58
C THR A 283 -35.51 -2.49 52.26
N GLY A 284 -34.54 -3.40 52.21
CA GLY A 284 -34.80 -4.83 52.06
C GLY A 284 -35.31 -5.43 53.36
N ASN A 285 -36.58 -5.83 53.40
CA ASN A 285 -37.12 -6.64 54.48
C ASN A 285 -36.25 -7.90 54.64
N ALA A 286 -35.78 -8.20 55.86
CA ALA A 286 -34.86 -9.33 56.10
C ALA A 286 -35.53 -10.71 55.96
N ALA A 287 -36.85 -10.76 55.75
CA ALA A 287 -37.62 -11.98 55.54
C ALA A 287 -37.91 -12.19 54.04
N PRO A 288 -37.70 -13.41 53.49
CA PRO A 288 -38.01 -13.75 52.11
C PRO A 288 -39.52 -13.69 51.81
N ALA A 289 -39.89 -13.30 50.58
CA ALA A 289 -41.25 -12.93 50.18
C ALA A 289 -42.37 -13.92 50.58
N TRP A 290 -42.09 -15.24 50.55
CA TRP A 290 -43.02 -16.31 50.92
C TRP A 290 -43.47 -16.33 52.40
N LEU A 291 -42.82 -15.54 53.27
CA LEU A 291 -43.20 -15.37 54.68
C LEU A 291 -44.14 -14.17 54.93
N THR A 292 -44.29 -13.31 53.92
CA THR A 292 -45.06 -12.05 53.97
C THR A 292 -46.28 -12.04 53.05
N GLU A 293 -46.46 -13.06 52.22
CA GLU A 293 -47.67 -13.24 51.43
C GLU A 293 -48.79 -13.82 52.32
N PRO A 294 -50.00 -13.24 52.34
CA PRO A 294 -51.13 -13.86 53.04
C PRO A 294 -51.48 -15.20 52.37
N GLU A 295 -51.76 -16.23 53.18
CA GLU A 295 -52.11 -17.57 52.69
C GLU A 295 -53.24 -17.51 51.65
N PRO A 296 -53.13 -18.19 50.50
CA PRO A 296 -54.17 -18.16 49.49
C PRO A 296 -55.44 -18.86 50.01
N GLU A 297 -56.57 -18.15 50.01
CA GLU A 297 -57.88 -18.73 50.33
C GLU A 297 -58.23 -19.80 49.29
N ILE A 298 -58.10 -21.08 49.68
CA ILE A 298 -58.55 -22.21 48.86
C ILE A 298 -60.05 -22.35 49.03
N ASN A 299 -60.82 -21.80 48.09
CA ASN A 299 -62.26 -21.99 48.06
C ASN A 299 -62.59 -23.43 47.63
N ARG A 300 -62.80 -24.34 48.59
CA ARG A 300 -63.29 -25.70 48.30
C ARG A 300 -64.74 -25.59 47.84
N GLN A 301 -64.99 -25.83 46.56
CA GLN A 301 -66.33 -26.14 46.07
C GLN A 301 -66.74 -27.50 46.64
N GLU A 302 -67.75 -27.51 47.51
CA GLU A 302 -68.43 -28.72 47.98
C GLU A 302 -69.12 -29.40 46.79
N ALA A 303 -69.00 -30.74 46.75
CA ALA A 303 -69.56 -31.60 45.71
C ALA A 303 -71.09 -31.78 45.83
#